data_AF-A0A958IVI9-F1
#
_entry.id   AF-A0A958IVI9-F1
#
_cell.length_a   1.000
_cell.length_b   1.000
_cell.length_c   1.000
_cell.angle_alpha   90.00
_cell.angle_beta   90.00
_cell.angle_gamma   90.00
#
_symmetry.space_group_name_H-M   'P 1'
#
loop_
_entity.id
_entity.type
_entity.pdbx_description
1 polymer ?
#
loop_
_entity_poly.entity_id
_entity_poly.type
_entity_poly.pdbx_seq_one_letter_code
_entity_poly.pdbx_strand_id
1 'polypeptide(L)'
;KNLFSVVRGVAVGGNLAYLADGNNLRIVDVSDPDNPFQVGALPVNGAMNLAVEGGLAYIAASNLGLRIIDVSNPAAPAETGFFDIPGAAVDV
;
A
#
# COMPACT_ATOMS: atom_id res chain seq x y z
N LYS A 1 -16.80 -11.69 0.24
CA LYS A 1 -17.32 -11.26 -1.08
C LYS A 1 -16.18 -10.53 -1.79
N ASN A 2 -15.55 -11.19 -2.77
CA ASN A 2 -14.51 -10.60 -3.59
C ASN A 2 -15.18 -9.63 -4.57
N LEU A 3 -15.27 -8.35 -4.18
CA LEU A 3 -15.39 -7.27 -5.15
C LEU A 3 -14.01 -7.14 -5.79
N PHE A 4 -13.93 -7.23 -7.12
CA PHE A 4 -12.71 -7.12 -7.91
C PHE A 4 -11.98 -5.81 -7.60
N SER A 5 -11.14 -5.83 -6.58
CA SER A 5 -10.16 -4.79 -6.36
C SER A 5 -9.04 -5.05 -7.36
N VAL A 6 -8.74 -4.03 -8.16
CA VAL A 6 -7.62 -4.06 -9.10
C VAL A 6 -6.40 -3.59 -8.31
N VAL A 7 -5.36 -4.42 -8.27
CA VAL A 7 -4.05 -3.97 -7.81
C VAL A 7 -3.50 -3.00 -8.85
N ARG A 8 -3.25 -1.76 -8.43
CA ARG A 8 -2.74 -0.68 -9.27
C ARG A 8 -1.23 -0.46 -9.12
N GLY A 9 -0.69 -0.80 -7.96
CA GLY A 9 0.75 -0.70 -7.67
C GLY A 9 1.22 -1.84 -6.79
N VAL A 10 2.48 -2.24 -6.98
CA VAL A 10 3.17 -3.24 -6.17
C VAL A 10 4.58 -2.79 -5.86
N ALA A 11 4.99 -2.94 -4.60
CA ALA A 11 6.39 -2.90 -4.20
C ALA A 11 6.72 -4.14 -3.37
N VAL A 12 8.00 -4.51 -3.32
CA VAL A 12 8.50 -5.66 -2.57
C VAL A 12 9.60 -5.22 -1.63
N GLY A 13 9.50 -5.66 -0.36
CA GLY A 13 10.52 -5.46 0.66
C GLY A 13 10.78 -6.79 1.39
N GLY A 14 11.91 -7.42 1.11
CA GLY A 14 12.21 -8.77 1.62
C GLY A 14 11.17 -9.78 1.14
N ASN A 15 10.49 -10.45 2.08
CA ASN A 15 9.45 -11.45 1.81
C ASN A 15 8.04 -10.86 1.73
N LEU A 16 7.89 -9.53 1.76
CA LEU A 16 6.59 -8.88 1.77
C LEU A 16 6.32 -8.18 0.44
N ALA A 17 5.12 -8.41 -0.10
CA ALA A 17 4.56 -7.63 -1.19
C ALA A 17 3.53 -6.62 -0.63
N TYR A 18 3.65 -5.37 -1.06
CA TYR A 18 2.78 -4.26 -0.69
C TYR A 18 1.96 -3.89 -1.91
N LEU A 19 0.63 -3.90 -1.78
CA LEU A 19 -0.30 -3.73 -2.90
C LEU A 19 -1.18 -2.49 -2.67
N ALA A 20 -1.21 -1.59 -3.65
CA ALA A 20 -2.22 -0.54 -3.74
C ALA A 20 -3.42 -1.11 -4.49
N ASP A 21 -4.55 -1.29 -3.81
CA ASP A 21 -5.70 -2.03 -4.35
C ASP A 21 -6.87 -1.10 -4.79
N GLY A 22 -6.61 0.21 -4.82
CA GLY A 22 -7.58 1.28 -5.05
C GLY A 22 -8.29 1.78 -3.80
N ASN A 23 -8.44 0.95 -2.76
CA ASN A 23 -9.07 1.34 -1.48
C ASN A 23 -8.22 1.02 -0.26
N ASN A 24 -7.16 0.24 -0.42
CA ASN A 24 -6.33 -0.27 0.64
C ASN A 24 -4.86 -0.32 0.22
N LEU A 25 -3.99 -0.16 1.20
CA LEU A 25 -2.71 -0.86 1.25
C LEU A 25 -2.99 -2.29 1.73
N ARG A 26 -2.56 -3.30 0.98
CA ARG A 26 -2.47 -4.69 1.47
C ARG A 26 -1.02 -5.07 1.62
N ILE A 27 -0.71 -5.84 2.64
CA ILE A 27 0.61 -6.41 2.88
C ILE A 27 0.46 -7.92 2.87
N VAL A 28 1.24 -8.58 2.01
CA VAL A 28 1.15 -10.01 1.74
C VAL A 28 2.52 -10.63 1.97
N ASP A 29 2.58 -11.69 2.77
CA ASP A 29 3.77 -12.54 2.82
C ASP A 29 3.82 -13.40 1.56
N VAL A 30 4.93 -13.28 0.85
CA VAL A 30 5.24 -13.97 -0.42
C VAL A 30 6.52 -14.80 -0.29
N SER A 31 6.90 -15.20 0.94
CA SER A 31 8.05 -16.07 1.20
C SER A 31 7.89 -17.45 0.56
N ASP A 32 6.66 -17.95 0.50
CA ASP A 32 6.26 -19.12 -0.27
C ASP A 32 5.41 -18.68 -1.48
N PRO A 33 5.95 -18.71 -2.70
CA PRO A 33 5.23 -18.26 -3.90
C PRO A 33 4.03 -19.17 -4.24
N ASP A 34 4.01 -20.42 -3.77
CA ASP A 34 2.89 -21.33 -3.98
C ASP A 34 1.75 -21.09 -2.98
N ASN A 35 2.03 -20.41 -1.85
CA ASN A 35 1.06 -20.15 -0.79
C ASN A 35 1.20 -18.76 -0.14
N PRO A 36 0.97 -17.66 -0.89
CA PRO A 36 0.99 -16.32 -0.35
C PRO A 36 -0.21 -16.06 0.57
N PHE A 37 -0.01 -15.27 1.64
CA PHE A 37 -1.09 -14.91 2.55
C PHE A 37 -1.01 -13.46 3.02
N GLN A 38 -2.18 -12.84 3.24
CA GLN A 38 -2.24 -11.45 3.71
C GLN A 38 -1.83 -11.37 5.19
N VAL A 39 -0.84 -10.52 5.50
CA VAL A 39 -0.39 -10.25 6.88
C VAL A 39 -1.07 -9.03 7.49
N GLY A 40 -1.42 -8.03 6.68
CA GLY A 40 -2.05 -6.81 7.15
C GLY A 40 -2.70 -6.01 6.03
N ALA A 41 -3.49 -5.01 6.42
CA ALA A 41 -4.09 -4.05 5.51
C ALA A 41 -4.40 -2.74 6.22
N LEU A 42 -4.41 -1.65 5.46
CA LEU A 42 -4.85 -0.34 5.92
C LEU A 42 -5.72 0.29 4.82
N PRO A 43 -6.93 0.80 5.13
CA PRO A 43 -7.71 1.57 4.18
C PRO A 43 -6.96 2.82 3.73
N VAL A 44 -6.77 2.95 2.43
CA VAL A 44 -6.18 4.13 1.77
C VAL A 44 -7.00 4.39 0.52
N ASN A 45 -7.98 5.29 0.65
CA ASN A 45 -8.90 5.61 -0.44
C ASN A 45 -8.14 6.18 -1.63
N GLY A 46 -8.37 5.62 -2.81
CA GLY A 46 -7.74 6.08 -4.04
C GLY A 46 -6.26 5.68 -4.16
N ALA A 47 -5.79 4.63 -3.49
CA ALA A 47 -4.42 4.14 -3.63
C ALA A 47 -4.11 3.73 -5.09
N MET A 48 -3.25 4.49 -5.77
CA MET A 48 -2.92 4.35 -7.20
C MET A 48 -1.59 3.64 -7.42
N ASN A 49 -0.53 4.06 -6.72
CA ASN A 49 0.75 3.37 -6.73
C ASN A 49 1.43 3.52 -5.36
N LEU A 50 2.49 2.75 -5.12
CA LEU A 50 3.27 2.84 -3.90
C LEU A 50 4.75 2.48 -4.09
N ALA A 51 5.57 3.03 -3.21
CA ALA A 51 6.97 2.69 -3.01
C ALA A 51 7.21 2.40 -1.52
N VAL A 52 8.21 1.58 -1.20
CA VAL A 52 8.55 1.20 0.18
C VAL A 52 10.02 1.41 0.43
N GLU A 53 10.35 2.17 1.48
CA GLU A 53 11.72 2.41 1.91
C GLU A 53 11.77 2.63 3.42
N GLY A 54 12.77 2.06 4.10
CA GLY A 54 13.02 2.36 5.51
C GLY A 54 11.89 2.01 6.48
N GLY A 55 11.03 1.05 6.15
CA GLY A 55 9.85 0.70 6.96
C GLY A 55 8.65 1.64 6.74
N LEU A 56 8.70 2.50 5.72
CA LEU A 56 7.60 3.36 5.30
C LEU A 56 7.10 2.96 3.92
N ALA A 57 5.79 3.02 3.72
CA ALA A 57 5.15 2.97 2.42
C ALA A 57 4.66 4.37 2.04
N TYR A 58 5.06 4.82 0.85
CA TYR A 58 4.66 6.07 0.23
C TYR A 58 3.62 5.76 -0.83
N ILE A 59 2.39 6.25 -0.65
CA ILE A 59 1.26 5.90 -1.52
C ILE A 59 0.75 7.15 -2.23
N ALA A 60 0.75 7.12 -3.55
CA ALA A 60 0.01 8.09 -4.35
C ALA A 60 -1.49 7.76 -4.24
N ALA A 61 -2.26 8.61 -3.56
CA ALA A 61 -3.65 8.38 -3.19
C ALA A 61 -4.64 9.28 -3.94
N SER A 62 -4.51 9.38 -5.26
CA SER A 62 -5.42 10.16 -6.12
C SER A 62 -5.61 11.59 -5.59
N ASN A 63 -6.84 12.03 -5.35
CA ASN A 63 -7.19 13.35 -4.83
C ASN A 63 -6.83 13.59 -3.35
N LEU A 64 -6.28 12.59 -2.65
CA LEU A 64 -5.75 12.71 -1.28
C LEU A 64 -4.23 12.93 -1.24
N GLY A 65 -3.60 13.08 -2.41
CA GLY A 65 -2.18 13.33 -2.53
C GLY A 65 -1.28 12.18 -2.06
N LEU A 66 -0.15 12.49 -1.43
CA LEU A 66 0.80 11.50 -0.93
C LEU A 66 0.45 11.09 0.50
N ARG A 67 0.37 9.78 0.76
CA ARG A 67 0.18 9.22 2.10
C ARG A 67 1.43 8.48 2.54
N ILE A 68 1.81 8.63 3.80
CA ILE A 68 3.01 8.05 4.40
C ILE A 68 2.55 7.09 5.49
N ILE A 69 2.78 5.80 5.27
CA ILE A 69 2.31 4.73 6.14
C ILE A 69 3.51 4.04 6.78
N ASP A 70 3.55 3.96 8.10
CA ASP A 70 4.47 3.09 8.82
C ASP A 70 4.06 1.63 8.59
N VAL A 71 4.98 0.85 8.05
CA VAL A 71 4.85 -0.59 7.77
C VAL A 71 5.92 -1.42 8.48
N SER A 72 6.58 -0.85 9.49
CA SER A 72 7.58 -1.53 10.33
C SER A 72 6.98 -2.73 11.08
N ASN A 73 5.69 -2.66 11.42
CA ASN A 73 4.88 -3.81 11.81
C ASN A 73 3.87 -4.13 10.68
N PRO A 74 4.15 -5.12 9.82
CA PRO A 74 3.30 -5.49 8.70
C PRO A 74 1.87 -5.91 9.07
N ALA A 75 1.66 -6.40 10.30
CA ALA A 75 0.34 -6.79 10.80
C ALA A 75 -0.50 -5.62 11.32
N ALA A 76 0.13 -4.46 11.55
CA ALA A 76 -0.51 -3.25 12.06
C ALA A 76 0.04 -1.99 11.37
N PRO A 77 -0.11 -1.86 10.04
CA PRO A 77 0.28 -0.66 9.32
C PRO A 77 -0.53 0.55 9.80
N ALA A 78 0.11 1.71 9.89
CA ALA A 78 -0.53 2.93 10.39
C ALA A 78 -0.07 4.16 9.61
N GLU A 79 -0.99 5.06 9.28
CA GLU A 79 -0.63 6.33 8.66
C GLU A 79 0.10 7.24 9.66
N THR A 80 1.29 7.71 9.28
CA THR A 80 2.11 8.62 10.09
C THR A 80 2.17 10.04 9.50
N GLY A 81 1.73 10.24 8.26
CA GLY A 81 1.73 11.56 7.64
C GLY A 81 1.12 11.59 6.25
N PHE A 82 0.93 12.80 5.74
CA PHE A 82 0.42 13.04 4.40
C PHE A 82 0.93 14.37 3.85
N PHE A 83 0.87 14.50 2.52
CA PHE A 83 1.08 15.75 1.81
C PHE A 83 0.01 15.89 0.73
N ASP A 84 -0.91 16.82 0.96
CA ASP A 84 -1.96 17.14 0.00
C ASP A 84 -1.37 17.79 -1.24
N ILE A 85 -1.77 17.32 -2.43
CA ILE A 85 -1.44 17.98 -3.69
C ILE A 85 -2.71 18.42 -4.42
N PRO A 86 -2.71 19.58 -5.08
CA PRO A 86 -3.76 19.94 -6.03
C PRO A 86 -3.77 18.94 -7.19
N GLY A 87 -4.93 18.34 -7.48
CA GLY A 87 -5.08 17.36 -8.55
C GLY A 87 -4.98 15.92 -8.05
N ALA A 88 -4.46 15.02 -8.89
CA ALA A 88 -4.41 13.60 -8.60
C ALA A 88 -2.98 13.07 -8.52
N ALA A 89 -2.61 12.50 -7.38
CA ALA A 89 -1.41 11.68 -7.22
C ALA A 89 -1.66 10.33 -7.87
N VAL A 90 -0.89 10.00 -8.90
CA VAL A 90 -1.04 8.76 -9.67
C VAL A 90 0.15 7.82 -9.55
N ASP A 91 1.33 8.36 -9.21
CA ASP A 91 2.59 7.62 -9.17
C ASP A 91 3.53 8.16 -8.08
N VAL A 92 4.49 7.35 -7.65
CA VAL A 92 5.54 7.69 -6.66
C VAL A 92 6.93 7.31 -7.16
#